data_AF-A0A916D9E8-F1
#
_entry.id   AF-A0A916D9E8-F1
#
_cell.length_a   1.000
_cell.length_b   1.000
_cell.length_c   1.000
_cell.angle_alpha   90.00
_cell.angle_beta   90.00
_cell.angle_gamma   90.00
#
_symmetry.space_group_name_H-M   'P 1'
#
loop_
_entity.id
_entity.type
_entity.pdbx_description
1 polymer ?
#
loop_
_entity_poly.entity_id
_entity_poly.type
_entity_poly.pdbx_seq_one_letter_code
_entity_poly.pdbx_strand_id
1 'polypeptide(L)' 'MKILIVEDEPKTGDYLKQGLSEAGFVADL' A
#
# COMPACT_ATOMS: atom_id res chain seq x y z
N MET A 1 1.45 6.10 11.58
CA MET A 1 0.51 6.78 10.66
C MET A 1 -0.16 5.72 9.81
N LYS A 2 -1.45 5.89 9.48
CA LYS A 2 -2.20 4.96 8.63
C LYS A 2 -2.31 5.55 7.22
N ILE A 3 -1.92 4.78 6.21
CA ILE A 3 -1.92 5.18 4.79
C ILE A 3 -3.07 4.47 4.08
N LEU A 4 -3.82 5.20 3.26
CA LEU A 4 -4.80 4.64 2.33
C LEU A 4 -4.23 4.74 0.92
N ILE A 5 -4.13 3.60 0.24
CA ILE A 5 -3.68 3.52 -1.14
C ILE A 5 -4.93 3.64 -2.02
N VAL A 6 -4.95 4.62 -2.93
CA VAL A 6 -6.01 4.78 -3.92
C VAL A 6 -5.38 4.59 -5.29
N GLU A 7 -5.52 3.38 -5.81
CA GLU A 7 -5.00 2.98 -7.12
C GLU A 7 -6.10 2.28 -7.91
N ASP A 8 -6.10 2.49 -9.23
CA ASP A 8 -7.08 1.90 -10.15
C ASP A 8 -6.72 0.45 -10.52
N GLU A 9 -5.43 0.15 -10.62
CA GLU A 9 -4.91 -1.18 -10.94
C GLU A 9 -4.56 -1.99 -9.66
N PRO A 10 -5.25 -3.11 -9.38
CA PRO A 10 -5.05 -3.90 -8.16
C PRO A 10 -3.60 -4.35 -7.95
N LYS A 11 -2.92 -4.76 -9.03
CA LYS A 11 -1.54 -5.24 -8.96
C LYS A 11 -0.57 -4.15 -8.49
N THR A 12 -0.78 -2.91 -8.93
CA THR A 12 0.01 -1.75 -8.50
C THR A 12 -0.26 -1.47 -7.03
N GLY A 13 -1.54 -1.49 -6.63
CA GLY A 13 -1.93 -1.33 -5.24
C GLY A 13 -1.26 -2.34 -4.31
N ASP A 14 -1.28 -3.62 -4.66
CA ASP A 14 -0.65 -4.69 -3.87
C ASP A 14 0.87 -4.49 -3.75
N TYR A 15 1.54 -4.09 -4.84
CA TYR A 15 2.97 -3.81 -4.83
C TYR A 15 3.32 -2.64 -3.91
N LEU A 16 2.55 -1.55 -3.95
CA LEU A 16 2.73 -0.41 -3.06
C LEU A 16 2.47 -0.78 -1.60
N LYS A 17 1.42 -1.57 -1.34
CA LYS A 17 1.09 -2.07 0.01
C LYS A 17 2.23 -2.90 0.57
N GLN A 18 2.84 -3.78 -0.23
CA GLN A 18 3.99 -4.57 0.19
C GLN A 18 5.17 -3.68 0.57
N GLY A 19 5.60 -2.76 -0.32
CA GLY A 19 6.75 -1.90 -0.06
C GLY A 19 6.56 -0.97 1.15
N LEU A 20 5.35 -0.43 1.31
CA LEU A 20 5.00 0.38 2.49
C LEU A 20 5.01 -0.45 3.78
N SER A 21 4.53 -1.69 3.73
CA SER A 21 4.58 -2.62 4.87
C SER A 21 6.02 -2.98 5.25
N GLU A 22 6.88 -3.24 4.27
CA GLU A 22 8.32 -3.51 4.47
C GLU A 22 9.06 -2.31 5.08
N ALA A 23 8.63 -1.09 4.75
CA ALA A 23 9.14 0.15 5.34
C ALA A 23 8.55 0.46 6.74
N GLY A 24 7.67 -0.39 7.27
CA GLY A 24 7.08 -0.24 8.61
C GLY A 24 5.85 0.67 8.68
N PHE A 25 5.25 1.02 7.54
CA PHE A 25 3.99 1.74 7.50
C PHE A 25 2.79 0.80 7.52
N VAL A 26 1.71 1.23 8.17
CA VAL A 26 0.41 0.55 8.11
C VAL A 26 -0.35 1.12 6.91
N ALA A 27 -0.46 0.35 5.84
CA ALA A 27 -1.14 0.73 4.61
C ALA A 27 -2.30 -0.22 4.29
N ASP A 28 -3.46 0.35 3.96
CA ASP A 28 -4.65 -0.37 3.46
C ASP A 28 -4.92 0.03 2.00
N LEU A 29 -5.55 -0.89 1.27
CA LEU A 29 -6.02 -0.71 -0.11
C LEU A 29 -7.52 -0.39 -0.12
#